data_AF-A0A7W1H9L4-F1
#
_entry.id   AF-A0A7W1H9L4-F1
#
_cell.length_a   1.000
_cell.length_b   1.000
_cell.length_c   1.000
_cell.angle_alpha   90.00
_cell.angle_beta   90.00
_cell.angle_gamma   90.00
#
_symmetry.space_group_name_H-M   'P 1'
#
loop_
_entity.id
_entity.type
_entity.pdbx_description
1 polymer ?
#
loop_
_entity_poly.entity_id
_entity_poly.type
_entity_poly.pdbx_seq_one_letter_code
_entity_poly.pdbx_strand_id
1 'polypeptide(L)'
;MAPDWLQGLAPAEWYRRYGRRVENYHLPKTDAAREELARVIAADGEKLLAAVDAATDQPELAQLPMVGTLRRVWAEQYTGDPGQLRWREVKDMPSPAGLISSPYDTAARYSTKRDVEWVGYKAHLTETCETDRPHLIVNVVTTPATTPDDNMIEVVHESEKGRDLLPGEHL
;
A
#
# COMPACT_ATOMS: atom_id res chain seq x y z
N MET A 1 28.12 4.87 -3.43
CA MET A 1 28.16 5.85 -2.32
C MET A 1 26.94 6.74 -2.43
N ALA A 2 26.34 7.14 -1.30
CA ALA A 2 25.24 8.10 -1.30
C ALA A 2 25.72 9.51 -1.73
N PRO A 3 24.89 10.35 -2.34
CA PRO A 3 25.25 11.73 -2.69
C PRO A 3 25.64 12.58 -1.47
N ASP A 4 26.54 13.54 -1.65
CA ASP A 4 27.06 14.38 -0.55
C ASP A 4 25.96 15.18 0.16
N TRP A 5 24.94 15.65 -0.59
CA TRP A 5 23.79 16.34 -0.01
C TRP A 5 23.00 15.43 0.94
N LEU A 6 22.85 14.15 0.61
CA LEU A 6 22.12 13.18 1.43
C LEU A 6 22.92 12.81 2.68
N GLN A 7 24.24 12.71 2.55
CA GLN A 7 25.14 12.49 3.70
C GLN A 7 25.13 13.69 4.67
N GLY A 8 25.06 14.92 4.15
CA GLY A 8 24.92 16.13 4.98
C GLY A 8 23.52 16.30 5.59
N LEU A 9 22.49 15.70 4.99
CA LEU A 9 21.10 15.83 5.44
C LEU A 9 20.76 14.88 6.61
N ALA A 10 21.22 13.63 6.53
CA ALA A 10 20.79 12.54 7.39
C ALA A 10 21.52 12.54 8.75
N PRO A 11 20.82 12.87 9.86
CA PRO A 11 21.40 12.79 11.20
C PRO A 11 21.78 11.35 11.58
N ALA A 12 22.70 11.19 12.53
CA ALA A 12 23.14 9.87 13.00
C ALA A 12 21.96 9.00 13.52
N GLU A 13 20.94 9.65 14.05
CA GLU A 13 19.71 9.05 14.56
C GLU A 13 18.92 8.33 13.46
N TRP A 14 18.97 8.80 12.21
CA TRP A 14 18.28 8.15 11.09
C TRP A 14 18.87 6.77 10.81
N TYR A 15 20.18 6.61 10.91
CA TYR A 15 20.82 5.29 10.74
C TYR A 15 20.38 4.31 11.83
N ARG A 16 20.18 4.79 13.06
CA ARG A 16 19.66 3.95 14.16
C ARG A 16 18.18 3.61 13.97
N ARG A 17 17.37 4.57 13.51
CA ARG A 17 15.91 4.43 13.38
C ARG A 17 15.47 3.68 12.13
N TYR A 18 16.11 3.96 10.99
CA TYR A 18 15.72 3.47 9.66
C TYR A 18 16.72 2.50 9.04
N GLY A 19 17.90 2.32 9.64
CA GLY A 19 18.92 1.38 9.14
C GLY A 19 18.51 -0.10 9.27
N ARG A 20 17.45 -0.39 10.02
CA ARG A 20 16.80 -1.71 10.07
C ARG A 20 15.34 -1.57 9.72
N ARG A 21 14.78 -2.64 9.16
CA ARG A 21 13.34 -2.74 8.92
C ARG A 21 12.60 -2.56 10.25
N VAL A 22 11.59 -1.70 10.26
CA VAL A 22 10.68 -1.55 11.40
C VAL A 22 9.85 -2.82 11.50
N GLU A 23 9.86 -3.46 12.66
CA GLU A 23 9.08 -4.65 12.97
C GLU A 23 8.27 -4.40 14.24
N ASN A 24 7.08 -4.99 14.34
CA ASN A 24 6.16 -4.76 15.46
C ASN A 24 6.81 -4.99 16.83
N TYR A 25 7.76 -5.94 16.93
CA TYR A 25 8.50 -6.21 18.16
C TYR A 25 9.44 -5.07 18.59
N HIS A 26 9.95 -4.28 17.64
CA HIS A 26 10.82 -3.13 17.91
C HIS A 26 10.06 -1.85 18.22
N LEU A 27 8.73 -1.84 18.08
CA LEU A 27 7.93 -0.66 18.37
C LEU A 27 7.81 -0.44 19.89
N PRO A 28 7.73 0.83 20.34
CA PRO A 28 7.44 1.14 21.73
C PRO A 28 6.17 0.44 22.22
N LYS A 29 6.14 0.05 23.49
CA LYS A 29 5.03 -0.73 24.07
C LYS A 29 3.85 0.12 24.51
N THR A 30 4.08 1.40 24.80
CA THR A 30 3.05 2.32 25.27
C THR A 30 2.56 3.20 24.12
N ASP A 31 1.29 3.55 24.13
CA ASP A 31 0.69 4.41 23.10
C ASP A 31 1.36 5.79 23.06
N ALA A 32 1.60 6.39 24.22
CA ALA A 32 2.30 7.67 24.31
C ALA A 32 3.70 7.64 23.67
N ALA A 33 4.45 6.54 23.82
CA ALA A 33 5.76 6.41 23.19
C ALA A 33 5.66 6.12 21.68
N ARG A 34 4.58 5.49 21.22
CA ARG A 34 4.29 5.31 19.79
C ARG A 34 3.92 6.64 19.13
N GLU A 35 3.11 7.46 19.80
CA GLU A 35 2.76 8.81 19.35
C GLU A 35 4.01 9.70 19.27
N GLU A 36 4.88 9.63 20.28
CA GLU A 36 6.18 10.31 20.27
C GLU A 36 7.03 9.88 19.07
N LEU A 37 7.18 8.57 18.87
CA LEU A 37 7.93 8.04 17.73
C LEU A 37 7.31 8.47 16.40
N ALA A 38 5.98 8.44 16.28
CA ALA A 38 5.29 8.87 15.07
C ALA A 38 5.53 10.36 14.78
N ARG A 39 5.55 11.23 15.79
CA ARG A 39 5.86 12.65 15.61
C ARG A 39 7.29 12.87 15.12
N VAL A 40 8.24 12.12 15.66
CA VAL A 40 9.64 12.17 15.23
C VAL A 40 9.76 11.69 13.78
N ILE A 41 9.08 10.59 13.42
CA ILE A 41 9.06 10.08 12.05
C ILE A 41 8.42 11.12 11.10
N ALA A 42 7.31 11.76 11.51
CA ALA A 42 6.65 12.80 10.72
C ALA A 42 7.64 13.90 10.34
N ALA A 43 8.34 14.46 11.33
CA ALA A 43 9.32 15.53 11.16
C ALA A 43 10.51 15.10 10.30
N ASP A 44 11.00 13.87 10.46
CA ASP A 44 12.08 13.34 9.63
C ASP A 44 11.69 13.27 8.15
N GLY A 45 10.48 12.78 7.85
CA GLY A 45 9.99 12.69 6.48
C GLY A 45 9.70 14.06 5.87
N GLU A 46 9.17 15.01 6.64
CA GLU A 46 9.05 16.40 6.18
C GLU A 46 10.41 16.98 5.82
N LYS A 47 11.42 16.77 6.68
CA LYS A 47 12.79 17.22 6.42
C LYS A 47 13.36 16.59 5.14
N LEU A 48 13.13 15.29 4.94
CA LEU A 48 13.59 14.59 3.73
C LEU A 48 12.89 15.12 2.46
N LEU A 49 11.57 15.23 2.49
CA LEU A 49 10.77 15.68 1.35
C LEU A 49 11.07 17.13 0.99
N ALA A 50 11.21 18.01 2.00
CA ALA A 50 11.62 19.40 1.79
C ALA A 50 13.03 19.52 1.19
N ALA A 51 13.98 18.67 1.62
CA ALA A 51 15.31 18.65 1.04
C ALA A 51 15.31 18.17 -0.43
N VAL A 52 14.48 17.17 -0.75
CA VAL A 52 14.28 16.73 -2.14
C VAL A 52 13.68 17.86 -3.00
N ASP A 53 12.71 18.61 -2.47
CA ASP A 53 12.12 19.76 -3.17
C ASP A 53 13.09 20.93 -3.35
N ALA A 54 14.00 21.12 -2.39
CA ALA A 54 15.01 22.19 -2.44
C ALA A 54 16.20 21.88 -3.37
N ALA A 55 16.42 20.60 -3.72
CA ALA A 55 17.48 20.14 -4.62
C ALA A 55 17.16 20.49 -6.09
N THR A 56 17.10 21.79 -6.40
CA THR A 56 16.76 22.30 -7.73
C THR A 56 17.79 21.97 -8.80
N ASP A 57 19.00 21.58 -8.38
CA ASP A 57 20.07 21.05 -9.23
C ASP A 57 19.84 19.59 -9.65
N GLN A 58 18.97 18.85 -8.96
CA GLN A 58 18.64 17.44 -9.19
C GLN A 58 17.12 17.20 -9.18
N PRO A 59 16.35 17.81 -10.12
CA PRO A 59 14.89 17.72 -10.16
C PRO A 59 14.36 16.29 -10.38
N GLU A 60 15.18 15.37 -10.88
CA GLU A 60 14.88 13.96 -11.01
C GLU A 60 14.61 13.26 -9.67
N LEU A 61 15.16 13.76 -8.55
CA LEU A 61 14.94 13.18 -7.22
C LEU A 61 13.47 13.21 -6.82
N ALA A 62 12.78 14.32 -7.12
CA ALA A 62 11.36 14.46 -6.83
C ALA A 62 10.49 13.52 -7.68
N GLN A 63 11.00 13.07 -8.83
CA GLN A 63 10.31 12.19 -9.77
C GLN A 63 10.51 10.70 -9.47
N LEU A 64 11.40 10.36 -8.53
CA LEU A 64 11.63 8.97 -8.16
C LEU A 64 10.33 8.32 -7.63
N PRO A 65 9.94 7.12 -8.11
CA PRO A 65 8.73 6.44 -7.66
C PRO A 65 8.66 6.23 -6.14
N MET A 66 9.81 6.03 -5.50
CA MET A 66 9.92 5.88 -4.05
C MET A 66 9.61 7.18 -3.29
N VAL A 67 10.01 8.34 -3.83
CA VAL A 67 9.68 9.66 -3.27
C VAL A 67 8.19 9.94 -3.44
N GLY A 68 7.62 9.63 -4.61
CA GLY A 68 6.17 9.73 -4.84
C GLY A 68 5.37 8.86 -3.85
N THR A 69 5.81 7.61 -3.65
CA THR A 69 5.23 6.70 -2.63
C THR A 69 5.32 7.30 -1.23
N LEU A 70 6.49 7.84 -0.86
CA LEU A 70 6.70 8.45 0.46
C LEU A 70 5.74 9.63 0.70
N ARG A 71 5.60 10.54 -0.28
CA ARG A 71 4.66 11.66 -0.21
C ARG A 71 3.23 11.20 0.00
N ARG A 72 2.81 10.17 -0.75
CA ARG A 72 1.47 9.60 -0.62
C ARG A 72 1.26 8.99 0.77
N VAL A 73 2.22 8.22 1.28
CA VAL A 73 2.15 7.68 2.66
C VAL A 73 2.07 8.80 3.68
N TRP A 74 2.84 9.89 3.53
CA TRP A 74 2.75 11.03 4.45
C TRP A 74 1.38 11.70 4.42
N ALA A 75 0.82 11.93 3.23
CA ALA A 75 -0.50 12.51 3.06
C ALA A 75 -1.64 11.61 3.57
N GLU A 76 -1.46 10.29 3.52
CA GLU A 76 -2.40 9.31 4.04
C GLU A 76 -2.33 9.19 5.57
N GLN A 77 -1.12 9.11 6.14
CA GLN A 77 -0.89 8.76 7.54
C GLN A 77 -0.81 9.96 8.49
N TYR A 78 -0.48 11.16 7.99
CA TYR A 78 -0.34 12.36 8.81
C TYR A 78 -1.35 13.45 8.39
N THR A 79 -1.56 14.41 9.28
CA THR A 79 -2.41 15.59 9.06
C THR A 79 -1.90 16.77 9.89
N GLY A 80 -2.30 18.00 9.56
CA GLY A 80 -1.82 19.22 10.20
C GLY A 80 -1.00 20.11 9.27
N ASP A 81 -0.50 21.20 9.81
CA ASP A 81 0.34 22.15 9.09
C ASP A 81 1.80 21.68 9.03
N PRO A 82 2.58 22.14 8.04
CA PRO A 82 4.01 21.83 7.95
C PRO A 82 4.75 22.12 9.26
N GLY A 83 5.54 21.15 9.74
CA GLY A 83 6.26 21.21 11.01
C GLY A 83 5.42 20.94 12.26
N GLN A 84 4.11 20.70 12.10
CA GLN A 84 3.17 20.34 13.17
C GLN A 84 2.34 19.12 12.80
N LEU A 85 2.87 18.26 11.93
CA LEU A 85 2.19 17.04 11.53
C LEU A 85 1.93 16.13 12.74
N ARG A 86 0.69 15.66 12.83
CA ARG A 86 0.24 14.66 13.79
C ARG A 86 -0.13 13.38 13.06
N TRP A 87 0.16 12.24 13.70
CA TRP A 87 -0.29 10.96 13.20
C TRP A 87 -1.82 10.93 13.20
N ARG A 88 -2.39 10.46 12.10
CA ARG A 88 -3.83 10.50 11.88
C ARG A 88 -4.51 9.40 12.70
N GLU A 89 -5.59 9.76 13.39
CA GLU A 89 -6.41 8.76 14.08
C GLU A 89 -7.19 7.93 13.05
N VAL A 90 -7.50 6.68 13.42
CA VAL A 90 -8.24 5.74 12.55
C VAL A 90 -9.54 6.34 12.00
N LYS A 91 -10.25 7.14 12.80
CA LYS A 91 -11.51 7.79 12.40
C LYS A 91 -11.36 8.83 11.30
N ASP A 92 -10.16 9.42 11.17
CA ASP A 92 -9.85 10.48 10.21
C ASP A 92 -9.14 9.91 8.96
N MET A 93 -8.76 8.62 8.99
CA MET A 93 -8.04 7.96 7.90
C MET A 93 -8.87 7.90 6.61
N PRO A 94 -8.23 8.05 5.45
CA PRO A 94 -8.87 7.72 4.17
C PRO A 94 -9.37 6.28 4.16
N SER A 95 -10.29 5.97 3.25
CA SER A 95 -10.81 4.61 3.07
C SER A 95 -9.66 3.60 3.01
N PRO A 96 -9.68 2.52 3.84
CA PRO A 96 -8.64 1.50 3.84
C PRO A 96 -8.39 0.88 2.46
N ALA A 97 -9.42 0.85 1.59
CA ALA A 97 -9.30 0.35 0.22
C ALA A 97 -8.41 1.22 -0.69
N GLY A 98 -8.17 2.47 -0.31
CA GLY A 98 -7.30 3.40 -1.02
C GLY A 98 -5.91 3.52 -0.41
N LEU A 99 -5.68 3.01 0.79
CA LEU A 99 -4.42 3.20 1.52
C LEU A 99 -3.31 2.29 0.99
N ILE A 100 -2.08 2.79 1.03
CA ILE A 100 -0.90 1.96 0.82
C ILE A 100 -0.69 1.07 2.05
N SER A 101 -0.85 -0.24 1.86
CA SER A 101 -0.61 -1.24 2.91
C SER A 101 0.81 -1.83 2.88
N SER A 102 1.54 -1.65 1.78
CA SER A 102 2.92 -2.13 1.62
C SER A 102 3.77 -1.11 0.87
N PRO A 103 4.95 -0.73 1.39
CA PRO A 103 5.88 0.14 0.68
C PRO A 103 6.59 -0.56 -0.49
N TYR A 104 6.56 -1.90 -0.54
CA TYR A 104 7.19 -2.70 -1.59
C TYR A 104 6.24 -3.00 -2.75
N ASP A 105 4.94 -2.99 -2.48
CA ASP A 105 3.89 -3.13 -3.48
C ASP A 105 2.74 -2.17 -3.14
N THR A 106 2.73 -1.01 -3.80
CA THR A 106 1.75 0.05 -3.56
C THR A 106 0.38 -0.23 -4.19
N ALA A 107 0.23 -1.32 -4.95
CA ALA A 107 -1.03 -1.80 -5.50
C ALA A 107 -1.70 -2.86 -4.60
N ALA A 108 -0.94 -3.52 -3.72
CA ALA A 108 -1.49 -4.40 -2.70
C ALA A 108 -2.43 -3.65 -1.75
N ARG A 109 -3.53 -4.31 -1.36
CA ARG A 109 -4.53 -3.76 -0.44
C ARG A 109 -4.74 -4.69 0.75
N TYR A 110 -4.93 -4.10 1.91
CA TYR A 110 -5.49 -4.79 3.06
C TYR A 110 -6.95 -5.16 2.80
N SER A 111 -7.33 -6.39 3.13
CA SER A 111 -8.71 -6.85 3.07
C SER A 111 -8.96 -7.92 4.13
N THR A 112 -10.23 -8.10 4.46
CA THR A 112 -10.71 -9.10 5.41
C THR A 112 -11.90 -9.82 4.80
N LYS A 113 -11.92 -11.15 4.87
CA LYS A 113 -13.04 -12.00 4.45
C LYS A 113 -13.26 -13.05 5.52
N ARG A 114 -14.38 -12.94 6.24
CA ARG A 114 -14.65 -13.74 7.46
C ARG A 114 -13.51 -13.52 8.46
N ASP A 115 -12.87 -14.59 8.93
CA ASP A 115 -11.77 -14.53 9.91
C ASP A 115 -10.37 -14.44 9.27
N VAL A 116 -10.30 -14.25 7.94
CA VAL A 116 -9.03 -14.17 7.20
C VAL A 116 -8.73 -12.72 6.83
N GLU A 117 -7.57 -12.24 7.26
CA GLU A 117 -7.01 -10.93 6.93
C GLU A 117 -5.76 -11.10 6.07
N TRP A 118 -5.59 -10.25 5.05
CA TRP A 118 -4.39 -10.27 4.22
C TRP A 118 -4.09 -8.91 3.59
N VAL A 119 -2.82 -8.71 3.23
CA VAL A 119 -2.39 -7.61 2.36
C VAL A 119 -1.99 -8.20 1.03
N GLY A 120 -2.66 -7.79 -0.05
CA GLY A 120 -2.33 -8.27 -1.39
C GLY A 120 -3.50 -8.12 -2.35
N TYR A 121 -3.81 -9.25 -3.00
CA TYR A 121 -4.75 -9.34 -4.10
C TYR A 121 -5.80 -10.41 -3.81
N LYS A 122 -6.83 -10.47 -4.64
CA LYS A 122 -7.82 -11.54 -4.66
C LYS A 122 -7.85 -12.16 -6.05
N ALA A 123 -7.86 -13.49 -6.09
CA ALA A 123 -8.10 -14.24 -7.31
C ALA A 123 -9.59 -14.61 -7.39
N HIS A 124 -10.20 -14.33 -8.53
CA HIS A 124 -11.53 -14.75 -8.92
C HIS A 124 -11.37 -15.94 -9.85
N LEU A 125 -11.95 -17.06 -9.46
CA LEU A 125 -11.85 -18.33 -10.17
C LEU A 125 -13.24 -18.69 -10.69
N THR A 126 -13.34 -19.00 -11.98
CA THR A 126 -14.54 -19.60 -12.56
C THR A 126 -14.23 -21.05 -12.90
N GLU A 127 -15.12 -21.96 -12.48
CA GLU A 127 -15.02 -23.37 -12.80
C GLU A 127 -16.27 -23.89 -13.51
N THR A 128 -16.11 -24.97 -14.27
CA THR A 128 -17.24 -25.78 -14.73
C THR A 128 -17.89 -26.50 -13.55
N CYS A 129 -19.20 -26.71 -13.59
CA CYS A 129 -19.97 -27.22 -12.44
C CYS A 129 -20.97 -28.33 -12.80
N GLU A 130 -20.82 -29.00 -13.94
CA GLU A 130 -21.67 -30.13 -14.32
C GLU A 130 -21.46 -31.33 -13.40
N THR A 131 -22.55 -31.84 -12.81
CA THR A 131 -22.54 -32.89 -11.79
C THR A 131 -21.87 -34.20 -12.24
N ASP A 132 -21.88 -34.51 -13.53
CA ASP A 132 -21.35 -35.76 -14.11
C ASP A 132 -19.94 -35.61 -14.71
N ARG A 133 -19.27 -34.46 -14.48
CA ARG A 133 -17.97 -34.13 -15.05
C ARG A 133 -17.00 -33.57 -14.01
N PRO A 134 -15.68 -33.66 -14.24
CA PRO A 134 -14.74 -32.95 -13.39
C PRO A 134 -14.94 -31.44 -13.49
N HIS A 135 -14.82 -30.75 -12.35
CA HIS A 135 -14.79 -29.30 -12.32
C HIS A 135 -13.43 -28.82 -12.83
N LEU A 136 -13.45 -27.97 -13.85
CA LEU A 136 -12.26 -27.40 -14.48
C LEU A 136 -12.28 -25.90 -14.29
N ILE A 137 -11.17 -25.34 -13.80
CA ILE A 137 -11.00 -23.88 -13.77
C ILE A 137 -10.86 -23.38 -15.21
N VAL A 138 -11.84 -22.61 -15.67
CA VAL A 138 -11.90 -22.06 -17.03
C VAL A 138 -11.48 -20.60 -17.09
N ASN A 139 -11.46 -19.90 -15.97
CA ASN A 139 -11.04 -18.51 -15.92
C ASN A 139 -10.40 -18.14 -14.57
N VAL A 140 -9.35 -17.31 -14.62
CA VAL A 140 -8.65 -16.78 -13.45
C VAL A 140 -8.39 -15.30 -13.67
N VAL A 141 -8.85 -14.46 -12.74
CA VAL A 141 -8.59 -13.01 -12.76
C VAL A 141 -8.05 -12.58 -11.40
N THR A 142 -6.95 -11.83 -11.37
CA THR A 142 -6.40 -11.28 -10.14
C THR A 142 -6.67 -9.79 -10.06
N THR A 143 -7.23 -9.33 -8.94
CA THR A 143 -7.57 -7.93 -8.69
C THR A 143 -7.04 -7.48 -7.34
N PRO A 144 -7.00 -6.17 -7.03
CA PRO A 144 -6.79 -5.72 -5.66
C PRO A 144 -7.73 -6.45 -4.68
N ALA A 145 -7.25 -6.71 -3.46
CA ALA A 145 -7.98 -7.52 -2.48
C ALA A 145 -9.35 -6.92 -2.08
N THR A 146 -9.57 -5.65 -2.38
CA THR A 146 -10.78 -4.88 -2.08
C THR A 146 -11.83 -4.95 -3.18
N THR A 147 -11.54 -5.51 -4.35
CA THR A 147 -12.51 -5.63 -5.45
C THR A 147 -13.54 -6.71 -5.12
N PRO A 148 -14.84 -6.39 -5.00
CA PRO A 148 -15.90 -7.37 -4.73
C PRO A 148 -16.06 -8.44 -5.83
N ASP A 149 -16.60 -9.62 -5.50
CA ASP A 149 -16.75 -10.73 -6.46
C ASP A 149 -17.84 -10.42 -7.51
N ASP A 150 -18.92 -9.75 -7.10
CA ASP A 150 -20.04 -9.31 -7.96
C ASP A 150 -19.62 -8.29 -9.03
N ASN A 151 -18.58 -7.48 -8.76
CA ASN A 151 -18.01 -6.56 -9.74
C ASN A 151 -17.27 -7.25 -10.89
N MET A 152 -17.01 -8.56 -10.78
CA MET A 152 -16.19 -9.29 -11.76
C MET A 152 -17.00 -10.07 -12.79
N ILE A 153 -18.33 -10.14 -12.67
CA ILE A 153 -19.18 -10.95 -13.55
C ILE A 153 -18.97 -10.55 -15.02
N GLU A 154 -19.09 -9.27 -15.34
CA GLU A 154 -18.94 -8.78 -16.72
C GLU A 154 -17.53 -9.02 -17.26
N VAL A 155 -16.50 -8.72 -16.47
CA VAL A 155 -15.08 -8.92 -16.84
C VAL A 155 -14.78 -10.39 -17.13
N VAL A 156 -15.32 -11.29 -16.31
CA VAL A 156 -15.17 -12.74 -16.48
C VAL A 156 -15.87 -13.20 -17.76
N HIS A 157 -17.12 -12.77 -17.98
CA HIS A 157 -17.88 -13.13 -19.18
C HIS A 157 -17.24 -12.60 -20.47
N GLU A 158 -16.64 -11.41 -20.45
CA GLU A 158 -15.87 -10.90 -21.59
C GLU A 158 -14.62 -11.76 -21.88
N SER A 159 -13.88 -12.16 -20.83
CA SER A 159 -12.72 -13.08 -20.94
C SER A 159 -13.10 -14.45 -21.50
N GLU A 160 -14.25 -14.99 -21.09
CA GLU A 160 -14.78 -16.27 -21.55
C GLU A 160 -15.29 -16.20 -22.98
N LYS A 161 -16.00 -15.12 -23.33
CA LYS A 161 -16.46 -14.86 -24.70
C LYS A 161 -15.31 -14.83 -25.69
N GLY A 162 -14.19 -14.19 -25.33
CA GLY A 162 -12.99 -14.15 -26.16
C GLY A 162 -12.36 -15.52 -26.44
N ARG A 163 -12.76 -16.55 -25.69
CA ARG A 163 -12.23 -17.92 -25.78
C ARG A 163 -13.29 -18.96 -26.14
N ASP A 164 -14.51 -18.51 -26.46
CA ASP A 164 -15.67 -19.38 -26.73
C ASP A 164 -16.04 -20.30 -25.55
N LEU A 165 -15.95 -19.76 -24.32
CA LEU A 165 -16.20 -20.46 -23.06
C LEU A 165 -17.35 -19.85 -22.25
N LEU A 166 -18.26 -19.11 -22.89
CA LEU A 166 -19.40 -18.53 -22.19
C LEU A 166 -20.27 -19.64 -21.57
N PRO A 167 -20.71 -19.48 -20.32
CA PRO A 167 -21.57 -20.46 -19.69
C PRO A 167 -22.97 -20.43 -20.31
N GLY A 168 -23.63 -21.59 -20.36
CA GLY A 168 -25.07 -21.65 -20.62
C GLY A 168 -25.92 -21.11 -19.46
N GLU A 169 -25.43 -21.27 -18.23
CA GLU A 169 -26.03 -20.80 -16.98
C GLU A 169 -24.92 -20.38 -16.01
N HIS A 170 -25.11 -19.24 -15.30
CA HIS A 170 -24.22 -18.76 -14.24
C HIS A 170 -24.96 -18.94 -12.90
N LEU A 171 -24.35 -19.66 -11.96
CA LEU A 171 -24.87 -19.95 -10.62
C LEU A 171 -24.36 -18.98 -9.55
#